data_AF-A0A7K1T1N5-F1
#
_entry.id   AF-A0A7K1T1N5-F1
#
_cell.length_a   1.000
_cell.length_b   1.000
_cell.length_c   1.000
_cell.angle_alpha   90.00
_cell.angle_beta   90.00
_cell.angle_gamma   90.00
#
_symmetry.space_group_name_H-M   'P 1'
#
loop_
_entity.id
_entity.type
_entity.pdbx_description
1 polymer ?
#
loop_
_entity_poly.entity_id
_entity_poly.type
_entity_poly.pdbx_seq_one_letter_code
_entity_poly.pdbx_strand_id
1 'polypeptide(L)'
;MTEKLIAAWKKILSYTKSSWDIDDYPLRYKKQIDTKEEYKVGELKLWVVQIINWWTITGLGDTKEEAFKMLKTNFKNYLEYNTAPRPGTNVPICFAETTQMDKHEQVAVDFFDKILDYNYYECYITDESSLNDFNRNDLETMKLINLTYNLSFKDLGDGNLANIFTLIEEKQKI
;
A
#
# COMPACT_ATOMS: atom_id res chain seq x y z
N MET A 1 0.02 31.38 0.76
CA MET A 1 0.18 30.86 2.15
C MET A 1 0.85 29.50 2.04
N THR A 2 1.97 29.27 2.73
CA THR A 2 2.70 27.99 2.64
C THR A 2 1.89 26.84 3.26
N GLU A 3 2.06 25.60 2.78
CA GLU A 3 1.35 24.41 3.30
C GLU A 3 1.44 24.29 4.84
N LYS A 4 2.62 24.60 5.41
CA LYS A 4 2.85 24.62 6.86
C LYS A 4 1.93 25.61 7.61
N LEU A 5 1.65 26.77 7.01
CA LEU A 5 0.76 27.78 7.60
C LEU A 5 -0.70 27.34 7.54
N ILE A 6 -1.12 26.74 6.41
CA ILE A 6 -2.48 26.20 6.25
C ILE A 6 -2.71 25.09 7.28
N ALA A 7 -1.76 24.18 7.43
CA ALA A 7 -1.84 23.09 8.41
C ALA A 7 -1.88 23.62 9.85
N ALA A 8 -1.02 24.58 10.21
CA ALA A 8 -1.02 25.19 11.53
C ALA A 8 -2.36 25.91 11.83
N TRP A 9 -2.88 26.66 10.86
CA TRP A 9 -4.18 27.33 10.96
C TRP A 9 -5.33 26.35 11.18
N LYS A 10 -5.43 25.30 10.35
CA LYS A 10 -6.45 24.26 10.50
C LYS A 10 -6.30 23.50 11.83
N LYS A 11 -5.07 23.30 12.31
CA LYS A 11 -4.82 22.71 13.63
C LYS A 11 -5.38 23.56 14.77
N ILE A 12 -5.17 24.88 14.73
CA ILE A 12 -5.74 25.80 15.73
C ILE A 12 -7.27 25.75 15.69
N LEU A 13 -7.87 25.84 14.50
CA LEU A 13 -9.32 25.78 14.35
C LEU A 13 -9.91 24.43 14.81
N SER A 14 -9.16 23.34 14.68
CA SER A 14 -9.63 22.01 15.09
C SER A 14 -10.01 21.91 16.57
N TYR A 15 -9.48 22.78 17.45
CA TYR A 15 -9.81 22.78 18.88
C TYR A 15 -11.20 23.34 19.18
N THR A 16 -11.85 23.99 18.21
CA THR A 16 -13.21 24.53 18.35
C THR A 16 -14.30 23.49 18.10
N LYS A 17 -13.94 22.29 17.63
CA LYS A 17 -14.86 21.20 17.29
C LYS A 17 -14.40 19.87 17.88
N SER A 18 -15.35 19.01 18.22
CA SER A 18 -15.11 17.63 18.67
C SER A 18 -15.20 16.59 17.55
N SER A 19 -15.75 16.97 16.40
CA SER A 19 -15.86 16.15 15.18
C SER A 19 -15.45 16.97 13.97
N TRP A 20 -14.78 16.35 13.01
CA TRP A 20 -14.24 17.02 11.82
C TRP A 20 -14.74 16.33 10.55
N ASP A 21 -15.08 17.14 9.55
CA ASP A 21 -15.31 16.69 8.18
C ASP A 21 -14.06 16.99 7.33
N ILE A 22 -14.01 16.48 6.11
CA ILE A 22 -12.91 16.68 5.16
C ILE A 22 -12.56 18.17 4.96
N ASP A 23 -13.55 19.06 5.03
CA ASP A 23 -13.35 20.51 4.88
C ASP A 23 -12.63 21.15 6.07
N ASP A 24 -12.56 20.47 7.23
CA ASP A 24 -11.76 20.90 8.38
C ASP A 24 -10.27 20.58 8.20
N TYR A 25 -9.90 19.73 7.23
CA TYR A 25 -8.52 19.35 6.99
C TYR A 25 -7.80 20.35 6.07
N PRO A 26 -6.48 20.51 6.25
CA PRO A 26 -5.66 21.27 5.31
C PRO A 26 -5.46 20.44 4.03
N LEU A 27 -5.87 20.97 2.88
CA LEU A 27 -5.77 20.28 1.59
C LEU A 27 -4.71 20.91 0.71
N ARG A 28 -4.02 20.08 -0.08
CA ARG A 28 -3.18 20.52 -1.19
C ARG A 28 -3.67 19.93 -2.51
N TYR A 29 -3.66 20.76 -3.54
CA TYR A 29 -4.02 20.38 -4.91
C TYR A 29 -2.76 20.45 -5.76
N LYS A 30 -2.42 19.35 -6.43
CA LYS A 30 -1.26 19.28 -7.32
C LYS A 30 -1.72 18.80 -8.69
N LYS A 31 -1.32 19.55 -9.74
CA LYS A 31 -1.42 19.07 -11.11
C LYS A 31 -0.22 18.15 -11.36
N GLN A 32 -0.48 16.92 -11.76
CA GLN A 32 0.56 16.03 -12.26
C GLN A 32 0.87 16.44 -13.69
N ILE A 33 2.14 16.76 -13.97
CA ILE A 33 2.60 17.00 -15.33
C ILE A 33 3.45 15.77 -15.64
N ASP A 34 3.06 15.02 -16.65
CA ASP A 34 3.87 13.91 -17.12
C ASP A 34 5.18 14.49 -17.70
N THR A 35 6.28 14.23 -17.02
CA THR A 35 7.60 14.72 -17.45
C THR A 35 8.36 13.68 -18.26
N LYS A 36 7.84 12.45 -18.41
CA LYS A 36 8.53 11.36 -19.12
C LYS A 36 7.52 10.40 -19.76
N GLU A 37 7.52 10.35 -21.08
CA GLU A 37 6.69 9.47 -21.95
C GLU A 37 6.78 7.95 -21.66
N GLU A 38 7.57 7.51 -20.68
CA GLU A 38 7.96 6.11 -20.49
C GLU A 38 7.10 5.31 -19.49
N TYR A 39 6.20 5.94 -18.73
CA TYR A 39 5.37 5.19 -17.75
C TYR A 39 3.97 4.87 -18.30
N LYS A 40 3.87 3.80 -19.10
CA LYS A 40 2.58 3.20 -19.50
C LYS A 40 2.06 2.22 -18.45
N VAL A 41 1.77 2.69 -17.24
CA VAL A 41 0.99 1.92 -16.26
C VAL A 41 -0.22 2.77 -15.84
N GLY A 42 -1.36 2.48 -16.46
CA GLY A 42 -2.64 3.18 -16.23
C GLY A 42 -2.72 4.59 -16.85
N GLU A 43 -3.95 5.10 -16.99
CA GLU A 43 -4.17 6.50 -17.35
C GLU A 43 -3.81 7.40 -16.15
N LEU A 44 -2.67 8.09 -16.24
CA LEU A 44 -2.23 9.02 -15.20
C LEU A 44 -3.24 10.15 -15.04
N LYS A 45 -3.81 10.26 -13.83
CA LYS A 45 -4.82 11.29 -13.52
C LYS A 45 -4.16 12.65 -13.30
N LEU A 46 -4.69 13.66 -13.98
CA LEU A 46 -4.10 14.99 -14.07
C LEU A 46 -4.03 15.73 -12.72
N TRP A 47 -4.96 15.48 -11.81
CA TRP A 47 -5.07 16.15 -10.53
C TRP A 47 -4.97 15.19 -9.35
N VAL A 48 -4.22 15.64 -8.34
CA VAL A 48 -4.19 15.03 -7.00
C VAL A 48 -4.71 16.03 -5.99
N VAL A 49 -5.54 15.55 -5.07
CA VAL A 49 -5.84 16.24 -3.82
C VAL A 49 -5.37 15.36 -2.67
N GLN A 50 -4.75 15.97 -1.67
CA GLN A 50 -4.26 15.26 -0.51
C GLN A 50 -4.44 16.10 0.75
N ILE A 51 -4.66 15.43 1.88
CA ILE A 51 -4.62 16.05 3.19
C ILE A 51 -3.15 16.31 3.58
N ILE A 52 -2.81 17.57 3.83
CA ILE A 52 -1.46 17.98 4.24
C ILE A 52 -1.10 17.28 5.56
N ASN A 53 0.11 16.71 5.61
CA ASN A 53 0.65 15.89 6.71
C ASN A 53 -0.06 14.55 6.92
N TRP A 54 -0.83 14.06 5.94
CA TRP A 54 -1.44 12.73 5.98
C TRP A 54 -1.31 12.05 4.61
N TRP A 55 -0.21 11.32 4.45
CA TRP A 55 0.22 10.84 3.13
C TRP A 55 -0.68 9.77 2.51
N THR A 56 -1.30 8.93 3.35
CA THR A 56 -2.08 7.77 2.91
C THR A 56 -3.47 8.11 2.37
N ILE A 57 -4.00 9.31 2.65
CA ILE A 57 -5.33 9.72 2.20
C ILE A 57 -5.23 10.75 1.08
N THR A 58 -5.47 10.29 -0.14
CA THR A 58 -5.39 11.06 -1.38
C THR A 58 -6.61 10.82 -2.26
N GLY A 59 -6.84 11.72 -3.22
CA GLY A 59 -7.81 11.55 -4.29
C GLY A 59 -7.19 11.92 -5.63
N LEU A 60 -7.55 11.18 -6.68
CA LEU A 60 -7.05 11.34 -8.04
C LEU A 60 -8.22 11.63 -8.99
N GLY A 61 -7.99 12.43 -10.03
CA GLY A 61 -9.02 12.73 -11.03
C GLY A 61 -8.47 13.49 -12.23
N ASP A 62 -9.25 13.51 -13.32
CA ASP A 62 -8.90 14.29 -14.51
C ASP A 62 -9.21 15.78 -14.30
N THR A 63 -10.09 16.07 -13.32
CA THR A 63 -10.42 17.40 -12.81
C THR A 63 -10.15 17.53 -11.31
N LYS A 64 -10.09 18.78 -10.79
CA LYS A 64 -9.95 19.03 -9.34
C LYS A 64 -11.15 18.49 -8.56
N GLU A 65 -12.33 18.59 -9.14
CA GLU A 65 -13.62 18.21 -8.56
C GLU A 65 -13.71 16.70 -8.40
N GLU A 66 -13.30 15.94 -9.42
CA GLU A 66 -13.21 14.48 -9.36
C GLU A 66 -12.18 14.03 -8.32
N ALA A 67 -10.99 14.62 -8.33
CA ALA A 67 -9.95 14.29 -7.38
C ALA A 67 -10.39 14.58 -5.93
N PHE A 68 -11.12 15.68 -5.71
CA PHE A 68 -11.71 15.98 -4.41
C PHE A 68 -12.83 15.01 -4.02
N LYS A 69 -13.71 14.64 -4.96
CA LYS A 69 -14.77 13.65 -4.72
C LYS A 69 -14.18 12.29 -4.31
N MET A 70 -13.13 11.84 -5.00
CA MET A 70 -12.41 10.62 -4.64
C MET A 70 -11.76 10.73 -3.25
N LEU A 71 -11.16 11.88 -2.93
CA LEU A 71 -10.62 12.13 -1.59
C LEU A 71 -11.71 11.99 -0.50
N LYS A 72 -12.91 12.53 -0.73
CA LYS A 72 -14.04 12.39 0.22
C LYS A 72 -14.41 10.92 0.44
N THR A 73 -14.50 10.14 -0.64
CA THR A 73 -14.77 8.70 -0.56
C THR A 73 -13.70 7.98 0.25
N ASN A 74 -12.43 8.20 -0.08
CA ASN A 74 -11.30 7.56 0.60
C ASN A 74 -11.23 7.94 2.08
N PHE A 75 -11.48 9.21 2.40
CA PHE A 75 -11.58 9.69 3.79
C PHE A 75 -12.71 8.99 4.54
N LYS A 76 -13.91 8.87 3.95
CA LYS A 76 -15.03 8.16 4.56
C LYS A 76 -14.70 6.68 4.82
N ASN A 77 -14.14 5.99 3.82
CA ASN A 77 -13.76 4.58 3.94
C ASN A 77 -12.72 4.37 5.06
N TYR A 78 -11.75 5.28 5.19
CA TYR A 78 -10.78 5.23 6.28
C TYR A 78 -11.46 5.30 7.66
N LEU A 79 -12.44 6.17 7.81
CA LEU A 79 -13.18 6.36 9.07
C LEU A 79 -14.10 5.18 9.45
N GLU A 80 -14.35 4.24 8.53
CA GLU A 80 -15.10 3.02 8.87
C GLU A 80 -14.34 2.12 9.85
N TYR A 81 -13.00 2.19 9.81
CA TYR A 81 -12.12 1.32 10.60
C TYR A 81 -11.19 2.09 11.55
N ASN A 82 -11.12 3.42 11.43
CA ASN A 82 -10.15 4.25 12.13
C ASN A 82 -10.78 5.52 12.72
N THR A 83 -10.12 6.09 13.73
CA THR A 83 -10.48 7.41 14.27
C THR A 83 -9.80 8.52 13.46
N ALA A 84 -10.57 9.57 13.15
CA ALA A 84 -10.06 10.74 12.44
C ALA A 84 -8.91 11.42 13.23
N PRO A 85 -7.70 11.53 12.68
CA PRO A 85 -6.62 12.27 13.32
C PRO A 85 -6.97 13.76 13.33
N ARG A 86 -6.53 14.48 14.37
CA ARG A 86 -6.81 15.91 14.49
C ARG A 86 -6.28 16.69 13.27
N PRO A 87 -7.09 17.53 12.60
CA PRO A 87 -6.67 18.32 11.45
C PRO A 87 -5.34 19.05 11.67
N GLY A 88 -4.48 19.03 10.64
CA GLY A 88 -3.16 19.69 10.65
C GLY A 88 -2.08 18.99 11.47
N THR A 89 -2.39 17.85 12.09
CA THR A 89 -1.39 16.99 12.76
C THR A 89 -0.66 16.12 11.74
N ASN A 90 0.58 15.72 12.05
CA ASN A 90 1.32 14.75 11.25
C ASN A 90 0.85 13.33 11.55
N VAL A 91 0.45 12.61 10.51
CA VAL A 91 0.13 11.19 10.58
C VAL A 91 1.36 10.41 10.08
N PRO A 92 2.00 9.59 10.95
CA PRO A 92 3.15 8.80 10.54
C PRO A 92 2.75 7.81 9.45
N ILE A 93 3.68 7.53 8.54
CA ILE A 93 3.55 6.41 7.62
C ILE A 93 3.83 5.15 8.43
N CYS A 94 2.83 4.28 8.54
CA CYS A 94 3.01 2.94 9.09
C CYS A 94 3.27 1.99 7.92
N PHE A 95 4.36 1.25 7.98
CA PHE A 95 4.60 0.14 7.07
C PHE A 95 3.91 -1.11 7.61
N ALA A 96 3.55 -2.03 6.72
CA ALA A 96 3.12 -3.35 7.14
C ALA A 96 4.30 -4.09 7.80
N GLU A 97 3.96 -4.94 8.76
CA GLU A 97 4.91 -5.76 9.52
C GLU A 97 5.69 -6.72 8.61
N THR A 98 6.92 -7.04 9.00
CA THR A 98 7.79 -8.02 8.34
C THR A 98 8.11 -9.21 9.26
N THR A 99 7.47 -9.27 10.43
CA THR A 99 7.87 -10.17 11.52
C THR A 99 7.78 -11.65 11.14
N GLN A 100 6.80 -12.06 10.31
CA GLN A 100 6.73 -13.44 9.83
C GLN A 100 7.72 -13.67 8.68
N MET A 101 7.82 -12.72 7.76
CA MET A 101 8.77 -12.79 6.65
C MET A 101 10.21 -12.96 7.12
N ASP A 102 10.61 -12.21 8.16
CA ASP A 102 11.96 -12.23 8.72
C ASP A 102 12.34 -13.60 9.30
N LYS A 103 11.36 -14.41 9.74
CA LYS A 103 11.62 -15.78 10.23
C LYS A 103 11.96 -16.74 9.12
N HIS A 104 11.49 -16.45 7.91
CA HIS A 104 11.56 -17.32 6.75
C HIS A 104 12.62 -16.85 5.74
N GLU A 105 13.55 -15.97 6.14
CA GLU A 105 14.51 -15.30 5.23
C GLU A 105 15.22 -16.29 4.29
N GLN A 106 15.69 -17.43 4.82
CA GLN A 106 16.39 -18.43 4.00
C GLN A 106 15.48 -19.03 2.92
N VAL A 107 14.25 -19.40 3.28
CA VAL A 107 13.26 -19.93 2.33
C VAL A 107 12.81 -18.85 1.36
N ALA A 108 12.65 -17.61 1.83
CA ALA A 108 12.28 -16.47 1.02
C ALA A 108 13.31 -16.21 -0.07
N VAL A 109 14.61 -16.18 0.27
CA VAL A 109 15.69 -15.98 -0.71
C VAL A 109 15.67 -17.07 -1.78
N ASP A 110 15.53 -18.34 -1.40
CA ASP A 110 15.47 -19.47 -2.33
C ASP A 110 14.21 -19.43 -3.23
N PHE A 111 13.07 -19.04 -2.65
CA PHE A 111 11.81 -18.92 -3.37
C PHE A 111 11.82 -17.76 -4.37
N PHE A 112 12.36 -16.61 -3.98
CA PHE A 112 12.46 -15.44 -4.84
C PHE A 112 13.35 -15.71 -6.07
N ASP A 113 14.48 -16.39 -5.86
CA ASP A 113 15.38 -16.81 -6.94
C ASP A 113 14.72 -17.83 -7.88
N LYS A 114 14.12 -18.89 -7.33
CA LYS A 114 13.60 -20.01 -8.15
C LYS A 114 12.23 -19.79 -8.77
N ILE A 115 11.37 -19.01 -8.12
CA ILE A 115 9.94 -18.89 -8.50
C ILE A 115 9.61 -17.50 -9.03
N LEU A 116 10.04 -16.46 -8.32
CA LEU A 116 9.62 -15.10 -8.67
C LEU A 116 10.54 -14.46 -9.72
N ASP A 117 11.81 -14.89 -9.78
CA ASP A 117 12.89 -14.30 -10.58
C ASP A 117 13.19 -12.86 -10.14
N TYR A 118 13.32 -12.66 -8.82
CA TYR A 118 13.65 -11.38 -8.19
C TYR A 118 14.73 -11.55 -7.13
N ASN A 119 15.52 -10.50 -6.90
CA ASN A 119 16.41 -10.44 -5.75
C ASN A 119 15.61 -10.04 -4.51
N TYR A 120 15.51 -10.95 -3.53
CA TYR A 120 14.80 -10.72 -2.27
C TYR A 120 15.25 -9.44 -1.55
N TYR A 121 16.56 -9.18 -1.49
CA TYR A 121 17.13 -8.03 -0.77
C TYR A 121 16.94 -6.68 -1.48
N GLU A 122 16.45 -6.69 -2.73
CA GLU A 122 16.09 -5.48 -3.47
C GLU A 122 14.59 -5.15 -3.34
N CYS A 123 13.82 -6.02 -2.66
CA CYS A 123 12.38 -5.86 -2.49
C CYS A 123 12.02 -5.49 -1.04
N TYR A 124 10.95 -4.70 -0.88
CA TYR A 124 10.31 -4.51 0.43
C TYR A 124 9.13 -5.48 0.55
N ILE A 125 9.35 -6.60 1.24
CA ILE A 125 8.38 -7.69 1.39
C ILE A 125 7.81 -7.66 2.81
N THR A 126 6.50 -7.83 2.92
CA THR A 126 5.77 -7.73 4.19
C THR A 126 4.99 -9.01 4.46
N ASP A 127 4.51 -9.18 5.68
CA ASP A 127 3.68 -10.31 6.08
C ASP A 127 2.37 -10.42 5.27
N GLU A 128 1.95 -9.33 4.61
CA GLU A 128 0.78 -9.27 3.73
C GLU A 128 1.11 -9.53 2.25
N SER A 129 2.39 -9.65 1.88
CA SER A 129 2.79 -9.85 0.48
C SER A 129 2.34 -11.21 -0.05
N SER A 130 1.95 -11.25 -1.32
CA SER A 130 1.38 -12.40 -2.00
C SER A 130 1.94 -12.58 -3.42
N LEU A 131 1.71 -13.75 -4.02
CA LEU A 131 2.02 -14.00 -5.43
C LEU A 131 1.37 -12.99 -6.39
N ASN A 132 0.24 -12.39 -6.01
CA ASN A 132 -0.44 -11.39 -6.83
C ASN A 132 0.40 -10.12 -7.01
N ASP A 133 1.14 -9.72 -5.97
CA ASP A 133 1.96 -8.50 -5.98
C ASP A 133 3.09 -8.57 -7.03
N PHE A 134 3.41 -9.79 -7.47
CA PHE A 134 4.43 -10.09 -8.47
C PHE A 134 3.84 -10.49 -9.84
N ASN A 135 2.52 -10.49 -10.00
CA ASN A 135 1.83 -11.10 -11.15
C ASN A 135 2.23 -12.57 -11.38
N ARG A 136 2.38 -13.33 -10.29
CA ARG A 136 2.80 -14.74 -10.26
C ARG A 136 1.71 -15.66 -9.71
N ASN A 137 0.46 -15.25 -9.84
CA ASN A 137 -0.71 -16.02 -9.40
C ASN A 137 -1.27 -16.96 -10.49
N ASP A 138 -0.50 -17.20 -11.54
CA ASP A 138 -0.88 -17.95 -12.73
C ASP A 138 -0.60 -19.46 -12.61
N LEU A 139 -1.18 -20.24 -13.52
CA LEU A 139 -1.07 -21.70 -13.52
C LEU A 139 0.37 -22.20 -13.70
N GLU A 140 1.23 -21.47 -14.42
CA GLU A 140 2.61 -21.86 -14.66
C GLU A 140 3.44 -21.71 -13.39
N THR A 141 3.30 -20.57 -12.70
CA THR A 141 3.95 -20.36 -11.39
C THR A 141 3.52 -21.44 -10.41
N MET A 142 2.23 -21.76 -10.32
CA MET A 142 1.74 -22.78 -9.39
C MET A 142 2.30 -24.18 -9.70
N LYS A 143 2.45 -24.54 -10.99
CA LYS A 143 3.12 -25.78 -11.40
C LYS A 143 4.60 -25.78 -11.01
N LEU A 144 5.27 -24.65 -11.17
CA LEU A 144 6.68 -24.53 -10.78
C LEU A 144 6.86 -24.67 -9.27
N ILE A 145 6.00 -24.03 -8.47
CA ILE A 145 5.99 -24.20 -7.00
C ILE A 145 5.75 -25.67 -6.63
N ASN A 146 4.82 -26.35 -7.30
CA ASN A 146 4.57 -27.76 -7.07
C ASN A 146 5.81 -28.63 -7.40
N LEU A 147 6.47 -28.38 -8.53
CA LEU A 147 7.66 -29.13 -8.93
C LEU A 147 8.85 -28.90 -7.98
N THR A 148 9.03 -27.67 -7.51
CA THR A 148 10.18 -27.29 -6.67
C THR A 148 10.00 -27.66 -5.20
N TYR A 149 8.80 -27.43 -4.65
CA TYR A 149 8.53 -27.53 -3.21
C TYR A 149 7.47 -28.58 -2.84
N ASN A 150 6.89 -29.27 -3.82
CA ASN A 150 5.83 -30.26 -3.63
C ASN A 150 4.59 -29.68 -2.89
N LEU A 151 4.26 -28.40 -3.11
CA LEU A 151 3.03 -27.77 -2.63
C LEU A 151 1.93 -27.83 -3.69
N SER A 152 0.71 -28.21 -3.29
CA SER A 152 -0.44 -28.28 -4.19
C SER A 152 -1.16 -26.94 -4.28
N PHE A 153 -1.96 -26.72 -5.32
CA PHE A 153 -2.82 -25.53 -5.45
C PHE A 153 -3.70 -25.27 -4.21
N LYS A 154 -4.15 -26.33 -3.53
CA LYS A 154 -4.95 -26.23 -2.32
C LYS A 154 -4.12 -25.71 -1.14
N ASP A 155 -2.84 -26.08 -1.08
CA ASP A 155 -1.92 -25.67 -0.02
C ASP A 155 -1.60 -24.17 -0.12
N LEU A 156 -1.56 -23.63 -1.34
CA LEU A 156 -1.16 -22.24 -1.60
C LEU A 156 -2.23 -21.20 -1.23
N GLY A 157 -3.49 -21.61 -1.04
CA GLY A 157 -4.55 -20.73 -0.54
C GLY A 157 -4.74 -19.45 -1.36
N ASP A 158 -4.60 -18.30 -0.71
CA ASP A 158 -4.68 -16.96 -1.30
C ASP A 158 -3.35 -16.49 -1.94
N GLY A 159 -2.31 -17.31 -1.84
CA GLY A 159 -0.98 -17.00 -2.35
C GLY A 159 -0.15 -16.10 -1.44
N ASN A 160 -0.53 -15.92 -0.16
CA ASN A 160 0.29 -15.20 0.81
C ASN A 160 1.66 -15.87 1.00
N LEU A 161 2.74 -15.09 0.89
CA LEU A 161 4.10 -15.60 0.86
C LEU A 161 4.54 -16.16 2.22
N ALA A 162 4.22 -15.49 3.32
CA ALA A 162 4.58 -15.97 4.67
C ALA A 162 3.97 -17.35 4.95
N ASN A 163 2.69 -17.55 4.60
CA ASN A 163 2.01 -18.84 4.72
C ASN A 163 2.67 -19.92 3.85
N ILE A 164 3.01 -19.58 2.60
CA ILE A 164 3.70 -20.51 1.69
C ILE A 164 5.05 -20.92 2.29
N PHE A 165 5.82 -19.99 2.85
CA PHE A 165 7.14 -20.29 3.39
C PHE A 165 7.07 -21.17 4.64
N THR A 166 6.10 -20.92 5.52
CA THR A 166 5.79 -21.83 6.64
C THR A 166 5.53 -23.26 6.13
N LEU A 167 4.72 -23.43 5.07
CA LEU A 167 4.42 -24.76 4.52
C LEU A 167 5.65 -25.44 3.89
N ILE A 168 6.56 -24.67 3.29
CA ILE A 168 7.82 -25.20 2.75
C ILE A 168 8.69 -25.73 3.89
N GLU A 169 8.91 -24.94 4.94
CA GLU A 169 9.69 -25.34 6.12
C GLU A 169 9.11 -26.60 6.78
N GLU A 170 7.79 -26.65 6.98
CA GLU A 170 7.10 -27.80 7.56
C GLU A 170 7.29 -29.07 6.71
N LYS A 171 7.20 -28.97 5.37
CA LYS A 171 7.40 -30.12 4.48
C LYS A 171 8.85 -30.55 4.39
N GLN A 172 9.79 -29.61 4.45
CA GLN A 172 11.22 -29.87 4.29
C GLN A 172 11.91 -30.16 5.63
N LYS A 173 11.23 -29.95 6.76
CA LYS A 173 11.75 -30.08 8.13
C LYS A 173 12.99 -29.22 8.39
N ILE A 174 12.96 -27.99 7.90
CA ILE A 174 14.02 -26.99 8.08
C ILE A 174 13.56 -26.00 9.15
#